data_AF-A0A1G7C758-F1
#
_entry.id   AF-A0A1G7C758-F1
#
_cell.length_a   1.000
_cell.length_b   1.000
_cell.length_c   1.000
_cell.angle_alpha   90.00
_cell.angle_beta   90.00
_cell.angle_gamma   90.00
#
_symmetry.space_group_name_H-M   'P 1'
#
loop_
_entity.id
_entity.type
_entity.pdbx_description
1 polymer ?
#
loop_
_entity_poly.entity_id
_entity_poly.type
_entity_poly.pdbx_seq_one_letter_code
_entity_poly.pdbx_strand_id
1 'polypeptide(L)'
;MFTRTGRRAAVIVLAVVVPCSPAAPTSAVADSPHPVVEPLPEQEIRAAVAAARTPTAVDLARSNLGIPAGERASLRVEGRGTVVHHLAPAFAERGGDLPLAVPGYVAVTAHAGDGRAVTLQIARVTPAGGGAPRWAAVAAAQDATESDLARGLEADEVLYENQGPRGREWYALDEQTLRPLTGGGEKSDTAGAVTIANYTKALRERTATVGPRASGTTADRAQGPGDRLSFLAGVAAAVAAGGFAALRYRRGRTDRHPS
;
A
#
# COMPACT_ATOMS: atom_id res chain seq x y z
N MET A 1 34.32 104.57 -3.13
CA MET A 1 33.54 104.83 -1.90
C MET A 1 32.64 103.63 -1.64
N PHE A 2 32.61 103.15 -0.39
CA PHE A 2 31.82 102.04 0.18
C PHE A 2 32.19 100.59 -0.15
N THR A 3 32.87 100.01 0.84
CA THR A 3 32.93 98.62 1.28
C THR A 3 31.56 98.04 1.65
N ARG A 4 31.36 96.72 1.46
CA ARG A 4 31.06 95.72 2.52
C ARG A 4 30.39 94.44 2.00
N THR A 5 31.09 93.33 2.21
CA THR A 5 30.64 92.02 2.73
C THR A 5 29.17 91.62 2.56
N GLY A 6 28.96 90.50 1.85
CA GLY A 6 27.75 89.69 1.95
C GLY A 6 28.11 88.20 1.88
N ARG A 7 28.40 87.60 3.05
CA ARG A 7 28.35 86.14 3.28
C ARG A 7 27.02 85.62 2.73
N ARG A 8 27.04 84.65 1.81
CA ARG A 8 25.86 83.83 1.51
C ARG A 8 26.27 82.36 1.61
N ALA A 9 25.57 81.70 2.52
CA ALA A 9 25.75 80.33 2.94
C ALA A 9 25.58 79.37 1.76
N ALA A 10 26.48 78.39 1.68
CA ALA A 10 26.27 77.21 0.87
C ALA A 10 25.16 76.39 1.54
N VAL A 11 24.00 76.31 0.88
CA VAL A 11 22.92 75.39 1.25
C VAL A 11 23.33 74.01 0.73
N ILE A 12 23.74 73.13 1.64
CA ILE A 12 23.94 71.72 1.36
C ILE A 12 22.54 71.10 1.32
N VAL A 13 22.04 70.81 0.12
CA VAL A 13 20.85 69.97 -0.07
C VAL A 13 21.27 68.54 0.22
N LEU A 14 20.92 68.04 1.40
CA LEU A 14 21.05 66.63 1.74
C LEU A 14 19.96 65.85 0.99
N ALA A 15 20.29 65.35 -0.20
CA ALA A 15 19.43 64.39 -0.90
C ALA A 15 19.48 63.06 -0.15
N VAL A 16 18.46 62.80 0.67
CA VAL A 16 18.20 61.46 1.21
C VAL A 16 17.75 60.59 0.03
N VAL A 17 18.71 59.88 -0.56
CA VAL A 17 18.42 58.75 -1.44
C VAL A 17 17.85 57.67 -0.54
N VAL A 18 16.52 57.58 -0.50
CA VAL A 18 15.84 56.38 -0.01
C VAL A 18 16.18 55.27 -1.00
N PRO A 19 16.93 54.22 -0.61
CA PRO A 19 17.03 53.06 -1.46
C PRO A 19 15.64 52.42 -1.49
N CYS A 20 14.89 52.67 -2.56
CA CYS A 20 13.85 51.74 -2.99
C CYS A 20 14.58 50.45 -3.37
N SER A 21 14.84 49.61 -2.37
CA SER A 21 15.22 48.22 -2.59
C SER A 21 14.12 47.63 -3.47
N PRO A 22 14.43 47.07 -4.65
CA PRO A 22 13.45 46.27 -5.36
C PRO A 22 13.07 45.15 -4.38
N ALA A 23 11.81 45.14 -3.97
CA ALA A 23 11.24 43.99 -3.28
C ALA A 23 11.53 42.80 -4.19
N ALA A 24 12.50 41.97 -3.78
CA ALA A 24 12.77 40.73 -4.46
C ALA A 24 11.42 40.02 -4.55
N PRO A 25 10.97 39.60 -5.74
CA PRO A 25 9.78 38.77 -5.81
C PRO A 25 10.08 37.57 -4.93
N THR A 26 9.36 37.46 -3.82
CA THR A 26 9.17 36.20 -3.11
C THR A 26 8.57 35.28 -4.15
N SER A 27 9.45 34.59 -4.86
CA SER A 27 9.09 33.43 -5.65
C SER A 27 8.54 32.48 -4.60
N ALA A 28 7.21 32.44 -4.50
CA ALA A 28 6.54 31.30 -3.94
C ALA A 28 7.15 30.12 -4.69
N VAL A 29 7.99 29.35 -3.99
CA VAL A 29 8.41 28.05 -4.46
C VAL A 29 7.10 27.34 -4.71
N ALA A 30 6.71 27.19 -5.98
CA ALA A 30 5.58 26.36 -6.32
C ALA A 30 5.92 25.00 -5.73
N ASP A 31 5.15 24.58 -4.72
CA ASP A 31 5.28 23.24 -4.16
C ASP A 31 5.30 22.28 -5.33
N SER A 32 6.39 21.54 -5.46
CA SER A 32 6.56 20.62 -6.57
C SER A 32 5.36 19.67 -6.53
N PRO A 33 4.65 19.47 -7.65
CA PRO A 33 3.49 18.59 -7.66
C PRO A 33 3.94 17.23 -7.11
N HIS A 34 3.38 16.85 -5.96
CA HIS A 34 3.69 15.57 -5.36
C HIS A 34 3.27 14.47 -6.34
N PRO A 35 4.11 13.44 -6.54
CA PRO A 35 3.80 12.39 -7.48
C PRO A 35 2.53 11.67 -7.05
N VAL A 36 1.68 11.28 -8.02
CA VAL A 36 0.46 10.51 -7.77
C VAL A 36 0.76 9.19 -7.04
N VAL A 37 1.92 8.60 -7.35
CA VAL A 37 2.38 7.34 -6.80
C VAL A 37 3.68 7.58 -6.04
N GLU A 38 3.74 7.13 -4.79
CA GLU A 38 4.99 7.06 -4.05
C GLU A 38 5.79 5.82 -4.51
N PRO A 39 6.99 5.99 -5.08
CA PRO A 39 7.77 4.86 -5.59
C PRO A 39 8.42 4.07 -4.44
N LEU A 40 8.49 2.74 -4.59
CA LEU A 40 9.31 1.91 -3.72
C LEU A 40 10.73 1.77 -4.31
N PRO A 41 11.80 2.15 -3.58
CA PRO A 41 13.16 2.01 -4.10
C PRO A 41 13.51 0.57 -4.47
N GLU A 42 14.26 0.35 -5.54
CA GLU A 42 14.60 -1.02 -5.97
C GLU A 42 15.33 -1.84 -4.91
N GLN A 43 16.14 -1.20 -4.08
CA GLN A 43 16.82 -1.88 -2.97
C GLN A 43 15.82 -2.48 -1.98
N GLU A 44 14.71 -1.79 -1.73
CA GLU A 44 13.63 -2.27 -0.87
C GLU A 44 12.88 -3.44 -1.53
N ILE A 45 12.64 -3.38 -2.84
CA ILE A 45 12.05 -4.49 -3.59
C ILE A 45 12.95 -5.73 -3.49
N ARG A 46 14.27 -5.57 -3.69
CA ARG A 46 15.23 -6.68 -3.53
C ARG A 46 15.25 -7.23 -2.10
N ALA A 47 15.14 -6.37 -1.09
CA ALA A 47 15.06 -6.79 0.31
C ALA A 47 13.78 -7.58 0.60
N ALA A 48 12.64 -7.16 0.03
CA ALA A 48 11.39 -7.89 0.14
C ALA A 48 11.46 -9.26 -0.55
N VAL A 49 12.04 -9.33 -1.75
CA VAL A 49 12.27 -10.61 -2.45
C VAL A 49 13.21 -11.53 -1.65
N ALA A 50 14.23 -10.98 -0.99
CA ALA A 50 15.08 -11.75 -0.09
C ALA A 50 14.29 -12.28 1.12
N ALA A 51 13.38 -11.48 1.70
CA ALA A 51 12.52 -11.90 2.80
C ALA A 51 11.57 -13.03 2.39
N ALA A 52 11.10 -13.08 1.14
CA ALA A 52 10.30 -14.18 0.60
C ALA A 52 11.02 -15.54 0.60
N ARG A 53 12.36 -15.54 0.68
CA ARG A 53 13.19 -16.76 0.72
C ARG A 53 13.53 -17.23 2.13
N THR A 54 13.07 -16.51 3.16
CA THR A 54 13.29 -16.92 4.55
C THR A 54 12.53 -18.20 4.87
N PRO A 55 13.01 -19.02 5.83
CA PRO A 55 12.32 -20.26 6.21
C PRO A 55 10.85 -20.05 6.57
N THR A 56 10.53 -18.99 7.33
CA THR A 56 9.15 -18.67 7.71
C THR A 56 8.25 -18.37 6.51
N ALA A 57 8.75 -17.65 5.50
CA ALA A 57 8.01 -17.38 4.26
C ALA A 57 7.79 -18.65 3.43
N VAL A 58 8.82 -19.50 3.36
CA VAL A 58 8.75 -20.80 2.67
C VAL A 58 7.73 -21.72 3.36
N ASP A 59 7.71 -21.77 4.69
CA ASP A 59 6.74 -22.57 5.46
C ASP A 59 5.31 -22.05 5.24
N LEU A 60 5.12 -20.74 5.19
CA LEU A 60 3.83 -20.13 4.85
C LEU A 60 3.35 -20.51 3.44
N ALA A 61 4.26 -20.47 2.46
CA ALA A 61 3.99 -20.91 1.08
C ALA A 61 3.63 -22.40 1.02
N ARG A 62 4.40 -23.26 1.71
CA ARG A 62 4.11 -24.70 1.78
C ARG A 62 2.75 -24.99 2.39
N SER A 63 2.44 -24.32 3.50
CA SER A 63 1.14 -24.47 4.18
C SER A 63 0.00 -24.07 3.26
N ASN A 64 0.15 -22.97 2.51
CA ASN A 64 -0.86 -22.55 1.55
C ASN A 64 -0.96 -23.51 0.37
N LEU A 65 0.13 -24.11 -0.08
CA LEU A 65 0.09 -25.17 -1.08
C LEU A 65 -0.39 -26.53 -0.52
N GLY A 66 -0.80 -26.60 0.75
CA GLY A 66 -1.25 -27.85 1.37
C GLY A 66 -0.16 -28.92 1.43
N ILE A 67 1.12 -28.54 1.39
CA ILE A 67 2.25 -29.45 1.47
C ILE A 67 2.52 -29.76 2.94
N PRO A 68 2.37 -31.02 3.40
CA PRO A 68 2.56 -31.40 4.79
C PRO A 68 3.95 -31.07 5.35
N ALA A 69 4.01 -30.83 6.66
CA ALA A 69 5.27 -30.74 7.39
C ALA A 69 6.03 -32.07 7.30
N GLY A 70 7.32 -32.02 6.92
CA GLY A 70 8.18 -33.19 6.76
C GLY A 70 8.21 -33.81 5.36
N GLU A 71 7.31 -33.41 4.46
CA GLU A 71 7.38 -33.83 3.06
C GLU A 71 8.50 -33.08 2.31
N ARG A 72 9.36 -33.81 1.60
CA ARG A 72 10.37 -33.18 0.74
C ARG A 72 9.70 -32.65 -0.53
N ALA A 73 9.32 -31.39 -0.49
CA ALA A 73 8.91 -30.62 -1.66
C ALA A 73 9.83 -29.41 -1.80
N SER A 74 10.39 -29.22 -2.99
CA SER A 74 11.15 -28.01 -3.30
C SER A 74 10.18 -26.90 -3.71
N LEU A 75 10.39 -25.70 -3.15
CA LEU A 75 9.73 -24.48 -3.60
C LEU A 75 10.76 -23.59 -4.28
N ARG A 76 10.44 -23.14 -5.49
CA ARG A 76 11.22 -22.15 -6.22
C ARG A 76 10.57 -20.79 -6.08
N VAL A 77 11.18 -19.91 -5.29
CA VAL A 77 10.77 -18.51 -5.15
C VAL A 77 11.34 -17.70 -6.32
N GLU A 78 10.51 -16.91 -6.99
CA GLU A 78 10.95 -16.08 -8.10
C GLU A 78 11.95 -14.99 -7.66
N GLY A 79 12.73 -14.50 -8.63
CA GLY A 79 13.70 -13.42 -8.41
C GLY A 79 13.10 -12.02 -8.54
N ARG A 80 11.88 -11.92 -9.04
CA ARG A 80 11.15 -10.66 -9.25
C ARG A 80 10.05 -10.53 -8.20
N GLY A 81 9.85 -9.31 -7.72
CA GLY A 81 8.69 -8.92 -6.92
C GLY A 81 7.87 -7.87 -7.65
N THR A 82 6.56 -7.95 -7.53
CA THR A 82 5.62 -6.93 -8.03
C THR A 82 5.22 -6.05 -6.87
N VAL A 83 5.43 -4.74 -6.97
CA VAL A 83 4.98 -3.79 -5.95
C VAL A 83 3.49 -3.55 -6.13
N VAL A 84 2.72 -3.82 -5.08
CA VAL A 84 1.29 -3.51 -5.01
C VAL A 84 1.11 -2.24 -4.21
N HIS A 85 0.44 -1.26 -4.79
CA HIS A 85 0.16 0.02 -4.16
C HIS A 85 -1.26 0.07 -3.65
N HIS A 86 -1.47 0.72 -2.51
CA HIS A 86 -2.78 0.94 -1.90
C HIS A 86 -3.08 2.43 -1.82
N LEU A 87 -4.35 2.78 -1.59
CA LEU A 87 -4.74 4.14 -1.28
C LEU A 87 -3.94 4.67 -0.08
N ALA A 88 -3.28 5.80 -0.25
CA ALA A 88 -2.58 6.46 0.83
C ALA A 88 -3.58 6.90 1.91
N PRO A 89 -3.41 6.50 3.19
CA PRO A 89 -4.33 6.90 4.25
C PRO A 89 -4.46 8.42 4.39
N ALA A 90 -3.33 9.15 4.25
CA ALA A 90 -3.33 10.61 4.31
C ALA A 90 -4.11 11.25 3.15
N PHE A 91 -4.07 10.65 1.95
CA PHE A 91 -4.87 11.11 0.82
C PHE A 91 -6.36 10.89 1.04
N ALA A 92 -6.75 9.76 1.64
CA ALA A 92 -8.13 9.45 1.97
C ALA A 92 -8.72 10.45 3.00
N GLU A 93 -7.92 10.88 3.97
CA GLU A 93 -8.33 11.79 5.04
C GLU A 93 -8.35 13.26 4.62
N ARG A 94 -7.30 13.73 3.96
CA ARG A 94 -7.07 15.15 3.70
C ARG A 94 -7.35 15.54 2.26
N GLY A 95 -7.15 14.63 1.31
CA GLY A 95 -7.23 14.88 -0.13
C GLY A 95 -6.23 15.94 -0.60
N GLY A 96 -5.90 15.91 -1.89
CA GLY A 96 -5.00 16.92 -2.50
C GLY A 96 -3.55 16.82 -2.04
N ASP A 97 -2.63 17.28 -2.90
CA ASP A 97 -1.16 17.39 -2.79
C ASP A 97 -0.37 16.25 -2.10
N LEU A 98 -1.01 15.16 -1.71
CA LEU A 98 -0.41 13.94 -1.23
C LEU A 98 -0.45 12.90 -2.35
N PRO A 99 0.49 11.93 -2.36
CA PRO A 99 0.40 10.79 -3.24
C PRO A 99 -0.93 10.07 -3.01
N LEU A 100 -1.61 9.73 -4.11
CA LEU A 100 -2.82 8.92 -4.08
C LEU A 100 -2.50 7.49 -3.66
N ALA A 101 -1.38 6.95 -4.14
CA ALA A 101 -1.00 5.56 -3.95
C ALA A 101 0.36 5.44 -3.25
N VAL A 102 0.45 4.55 -2.26
CA VAL A 102 1.69 4.23 -1.55
C VAL A 102 1.97 2.73 -1.62
N PRO A 103 3.25 2.29 -1.56
CA PRO A 103 3.57 0.87 -1.56
C PRO A 103 2.94 0.17 -0.36
N GLY A 104 2.09 -0.83 -0.62
CA GLY A 104 1.46 -1.65 0.41
C GLY A 104 2.31 -2.88 0.74
N TYR A 105 2.61 -3.68 -0.29
CA TYR A 105 3.42 -4.88 -0.16
C TYR A 105 4.13 -5.21 -1.48
N VAL A 106 5.09 -6.14 -1.43
CA VAL A 106 5.72 -6.74 -2.60
C VAL A 106 5.20 -8.17 -2.75
N ALA A 107 4.48 -8.44 -3.84
CA ALA A 107 4.02 -9.77 -4.21
C ALA A 107 5.19 -10.56 -4.82
N VAL A 108 5.46 -11.75 -4.28
CA VAL A 108 6.51 -12.64 -4.78
C VAL A 108 5.94 -14.03 -5.01
N THR A 109 5.96 -14.50 -6.25
CA THR A 109 5.44 -15.84 -6.58
C THR A 109 6.46 -16.91 -6.22
N ALA A 110 5.96 -18.00 -5.63
CA ALA A 110 6.70 -19.24 -5.40
C ALA A 110 5.99 -20.41 -6.08
N HIS A 111 6.78 -21.31 -6.66
CA HIS A 111 6.28 -22.47 -7.40
C HIS A 111 6.69 -23.76 -6.72
N ALA A 112 5.75 -24.70 -6.59
CA ALA A 112 6.07 -26.08 -6.25
C ALA A 112 6.52 -26.85 -7.50
N GLY A 113 7.22 -27.96 -7.29
CA GLY A 113 7.69 -28.84 -8.38
C GLY A 113 6.56 -29.49 -9.20
N ASP A 114 5.32 -29.46 -8.70
CA ASP A 114 4.12 -29.95 -9.38
C ASP A 114 3.43 -28.88 -10.26
N GLY A 115 4.02 -27.69 -10.35
CA GLY A 115 3.50 -26.57 -11.16
C GLY A 115 2.48 -25.69 -10.45
N ARG A 116 2.07 -26.01 -9.21
CA ARG A 116 1.22 -25.11 -8.42
C ARG A 116 2.00 -23.87 -7.98
N ALA A 117 1.32 -22.73 -7.98
CA ALA A 117 1.89 -21.44 -7.60
C ALA A 117 1.18 -20.87 -6.37
N VAL A 118 1.94 -20.09 -5.60
CA VAL A 118 1.45 -19.31 -4.47
C VAL A 118 2.10 -17.93 -4.52
N THR A 119 1.35 -16.89 -4.24
CA THR A 119 1.89 -15.53 -4.12
C THR A 119 2.07 -15.17 -2.67
N LEU A 120 3.31 -14.94 -2.25
CA LEU A 120 3.66 -14.41 -0.94
C LEU A 120 3.51 -12.89 -0.95
N GLN A 121 2.76 -12.36 0.01
CA GLN A 121 2.69 -10.92 0.24
C GLN A 121 3.75 -10.54 1.28
N ILE A 122 4.76 -9.79 0.83
CA ILE A 122 5.86 -9.34 1.69
C ILE A 122 5.63 -7.88 2.06
N ALA A 123 5.42 -7.59 3.35
CA ALA A 123 5.18 -6.25 3.86
C ALA A 123 6.22 -5.86 4.91
N ARG A 124 6.33 -4.55 5.17
CA ARG A 124 7.10 -4.06 6.32
C ARG A 124 6.29 -4.30 7.59
N VAL A 125 6.87 -5.05 8.52
CA VAL A 125 6.27 -5.35 9.82
C VAL A 125 7.13 -4.80 10.95
N THR A 126 6.47 -4.21 11.95
CA THR A 126 7.11 -3.87 13.23
C THR A 126 7.02 -5.09 14.15
N PRO A 127 8.15 -5.64 14.65
CA PRO A 127 8.11 -6.78 15.55
C PRO A 127 7.34 -6.48 16.85
N ALA A 128 6.61 -7.47 17.37
CA ALA A 128 5.79 -7.32 18.58
C ALA A 128 6.59 -6.94 19.86
N GLY A 129 7.90 -7.17 19.87
CA GLY A 129 8.81 -6.77 20.96
C GLY A 129 9.45 -5.38 20.79
N GLY A 130 8.99 -4.60 19.81
CA GLY A 130 9.67 -3.39 19.37
C GLY A 130 10.87 -3.68 18.46
N GLY A 131 11.47 -2.62 17.93
CA GLY A 131 12.58 -2.68 16.98
C GLY A 131 12.24 -2.07 15.63
N ALA A 132 13.25 -2.02 14.76
CA ALA A 132 13.09 -1.45 13.43
C ALA A 132 12.12 -2.29 12.58
N PRO A 133 11.27 -1.65 11.76
CA PRO A 133 10.47 -2.35 10.76
C PRO A 133 11.36 -3.20 9.84
N ARG A 134 10.86 -4.39 9.49
CA ARG A 134 11.57 -5.32 8.58
C ARG A 134 10.61 -5.94 7.59
N TRP A 135 11.11 -6.38 6.46
CA TRP A 135 10.33 -7.14 5.49
C TRP A 135 10.05 -8.56 6.01
N ALA A 136 8.79 -8.98 5.93
CA ALA A 136 8.38 -10.34 6.25
C ALA A 136 7.17 -10.74 5.40
N ALA A 137 7.01 -12.05 5.17
CA ALA A 137 5.78 -12.58 4.60
C ALA A 137 4.65 -12.45 5.61
N VAL A 138 3.56 -11.80 5.22
CA VAL A 138 2.38 -11.57 6.07
C VAL A 138 1.18 -12.39 5.63
N ALA A 139 1.12 -12.75 4.35
CA ALA A 139 0.06 -13.57 3.79
C ALA A 139 0.57 -14.36 2.58
N ALA A 140 -0.22 -15.35 2.17
CA ALA A 140 0.00 -16.09 0.93
C ALA A 140 -1.35 -16.40 0.28
N ALA A 141 -1.45 -16.19 -1.03
CA ALA A 141 -2.62 -16.50 -1.86
C ALA A 141 -2.31 -17.69 -2.76
N GLN A 142 -3.26 -18.61 -2.93
CA GLN A 142 -3.12 -19.85 -3.73
C GLN A 142 -3.24 -19.60 -5.25
N ASP A 143 -2.66 -18.51 -5.75
CA ASP A 143 -2.66 -18.15 -7.15
C ASP A 143 -1.45 -17.24 -7.47
N ALA A 144 -1.33 -16.85 -8.73
CA ALA A 144 -0.31 -15.92 -9.22
C ALA A 144 -0.92 -14.59 -9.68
N THR A 145 -2.07 -14.19 -9.11
CA THR A 145 -2.90 -13.09 -9.63
C THR A 145 -2.11 -11.79 -9.78
N GLU A 146 -1.36 -11.37 -8.77
CA GLU A 146 -0.58 -10.13 -8.84
C GLU A 146 0.49 -10.17 -9.93
N SER A 147 1.13 -11.33 -10.11
CA SER A 147 2.14 -11.52 -11.17
C SER A 147 1.50 -11.56 -12.56
N ASP A 148 0.31 -12.15 -12.70
CA ASP A 148 -0.42 -12.21 -13.96
C ASP A 148 -0.95 -10.82 -14.36
N LEU A 149 -1.52 -10.07 -13.42
CA LEU A 149 -1.96 -8.69 -13.61
C LEU A 149 -0.79 -7.77 -13.97
N ALA A 150 0.36 -7.95 -13.32
CA ALA A 150 1.56 -7.14 -13.57
C ALA A 150 2.13 -7.28 -14.99
N ARG A 151 1.82 -8.37 -15.71
CA ARG A 151 2.22 -8.52 -17.12
C ARG A 151 1.42 -7.63 -18.07
N GLY A 152 0.26 -7.15 -17.64
CA GLY A 152 -0.61 -6.26 -18.42
C GLY A 152 -0.42 -4.77 -18.09
N LEU A 153 0.64 -4.42 -17.34
CA LEU A 153 1.01 -3.05 -17.06
C LEU A 153 1.91 -2.50 -18.16
N GLU A 154 1.67 -1.25 -18.53
CA GLU A 154 2.58 -0.43 -19.31
C GLU A 154 3.77 0.05 -18.46
N ALA A 155 4.78 0.64 -19.10
CA ALA A 155 6.06 0.95 -18.46
C ALA A 155 5.97 1.99 -17.32
N ASP A 156 4.97 2.87 -17.36
CA ASP A 156 4.70 3.94 -16.41
C ASP A 156 3.55 3.63 -15.44
N GLU A 157 2.90 2.49 -15.61
CA GLU A 157 1.80 2.05 -14.76
C GLU A 157 2.30 1.24 -13.55
N VAL A 158 1.60 1.39 -12.42
CA VAL A 158 1.78 0.55 -11.24
C VAL A 158 0.56 -0.31 -10.97
N LEU A 159 0.76 -1.46 -10.33
CA LEU A 159 -0.35 -2.27 -9.84
C LEU A 159 -0.94 -1.60 -8.59
N TYR A 160 -2.21 -1.20 -8.69
CA TYR A 160 -2.95 -0.56 -7.62
C TYR A 160 -4.11 -1.45 -7.17
N GLU A 161 -4.15 -1.74 -5.88
CA GLU A 161 -5.26 -2.44 -5.24
C GLU A 161 -6.17 -1.44 -4.53
N ASN A 162 -7.46 -1.55 -4.80
CA ASN A 162 -8.50 -0.82 -4.07
C ASN A 162 -9.45 -1.79 -3.37
N GLN A 163 -9.87 -1.43 -2.17
CA GLN A 163 -10.94 -2.14 -1.46
C GLN A 163 -12.28 -1.51 -1.87
N GLY A 164 -12.91 -2.14 -2.85
CA GLY A 164 -14.21 -1.73 -3.36
C GLY A 164 -15.38 -2.40 -2.62
N PRO A 165 -16.63 -2.00 -2.90
CA PRO A 165 -17.82 -2.64 -2.34
C PRO A 165 -17.97 -4.10 -2.76
N ARG A 166 -17.27 -4.53 -3.81
CA ARG A 166 -17.27 -5.91 -4.33
C ARG A 166 -16.05 -6.72 -3.87
N GLY A 167 -15.27 -6.19 -2.93
CA GLY A 167 -14.01 -6.80 -2.48
C GLY A 167 -12.79 -6.16 -3.13
N ARG A 168 -11.76 -6.97 -3.37
CA ARG A 168 -10.50 -6.52 -4.00
C ARG A 168 -10.74 -6.17 -5.47
N GLU A 169 -10.43 -4.93 -5.82
CA GLU A 169 -10.46 -4.43 -7.20
C GLU A 169 -9.04 -4.04 -7.61
N TRP A 170 -8.67 -4.39 -8.85
CA TRP A 170 -7.32 -4.19 -9.38
C TRP A 170 -7.32 -3.15 -10.49
N TYR A 171 -6.33 -2.28 -10.48
CA TYR A 171 -6.15 -1.24 -11.48
C TYR A 171 -4.68 -1.13 -11.89
N ALA A 172 -4.47 -0.77 -13.14
CA ALA A 172 -3.23 -0.13 -13.57
C ALA A 172 -3.39 1.37 -13.30
N LEU A 173 -2.45 1.95 -12.56
CA LEU A 173 -2.46 3.36 -12.18
C LEU A 173 -1.24 4.04 -12.77
N ASP A 174 -1.47 5.10 -13.54
CA ASP A 174 -0.44 6.03 -14.02
C ASP A 174 -0.63 7.41 -13.34
N GLU A 175 0.01 8.46 -13.88
CA GLU A 175 -0.10 9.83 -13.37
C GLU A 175 -1.47 10.49 -13.56
N GLN A 176 -2.36 9.92 -14.36
CA GLN A 176 -3.61 10.55 -14.83
C GLN A 176 -4.86 9.68 -14.65
N THR A 177 -4.73 8.37 -14.75
CA THR A 177 -5.84 7.44 -14.89
C THR A 177 -5.67 6.16 -14.09
N LEU A 178 -6.82 5.57 -13.74
CA LEU A 178 -6.97 4.23 -13.21
C LEU A 178 -7.67 3.39 -14.27
N ARG A 179 -6.96 2.42 -14.83
CA ARG A 179 -7.50 1.47 -15.79
C ARG A 179 -7.83 0.16 -15.08
N PRO A 180 -9.12 -0.27 -15.03
CA PRO A 180 -9.48 -1.52 -14.38
C PRO A 180 -8.75 -2.71 -15.02
N LEU A 181 -8.20 -3.59 -14.18
CA LEU A 181 -7.61 -4.84 -14.60
C LEU A 181 -8.54 -6.00 -14.23
N THR A 182 -8.69 -6.94 -15.14
CA THR A 182 -9.45 -8.18 -14.90
C THR A 182 -8.47 -9.32 -14.68
N GLY A 183 -8.57 -9.97 -13.52
CA GLY A 183 -7.91 -11.25 -13.28
C GLY A 183 -8.75 -12.37 -13.87
N GLY A 184 -8.18 -13.16 -14.79
CA GLY A 184 -8.68 -14.48 -15.22
C GLY A 184 -10.16 -14.62 -15.61
N GLY A 185 -10.42 -14.79 -16.91
CA GLY A 185 -11.48 -15.69 -17.41
C GLY A 185 -12.78 -15.08 -17.92
N GLU A 186 -13.31 -14.00 -17.34
CA GLU A 186 -14.57 -13.42 -17.81
C GLU A 186 -14.37 -12.07 -18.47
N LYS A 187 -14.63 -12.05 -19.78
CA LYS A 187 -14.65 -10.85 -20.62
C LYS A 187 -15.91 -10.06 -20.29
N SER A 188 -15.90 -9.33 -19.17
CA SER A 188 -16.93 -8.37 -18.83
C SER A 188 -16.55 -7.00 -19.36
N ASP A 189 -17.53 -6.27 -19.90
CA ASP A 189 -17.41 -4.92 -20.47
C ASP A 189 -16.56 -4.05 -19.54
N THR A 190 -15.30 -3.86 -19.91
CA THR A 190 -14.35 -3.17 -19.04
C THR A 190 -14.73 -1.71 -19.07
N ALA A 191 -15.17 -1.18 -17.93
CA ALA A 191 -15.32 0.25 -17.77
C ALA A 191 -14.02 0.92 -18.24
N GLY A 192 -14.14 1.93 -19.09
CA GLY A 192 -12.98 2.66 -19.62
C GLY A 192 -12.13 3.25 -18.50
N ALA A 193 -10.89 3.62 -18.82
CA ALA A 193 -9.99 4.26 -17.87
C ALA A 193 -10.69 5.44 -17.16
N VAL A 194 -10.59 5.46 -15.83
CA VAL A 194 -11.19 6.47 -14.96
C VAL A 194 -10.12 7.49 -14.62
N THR A 195 -10.38 8.77 -14.85
CA THR A 195 -9.43 9.81 -14.46
C THR A 195 -9.27 9.86 -12.93
N ILE A 196 -8.07 10.19 -12.45
CA ILE A 196 -7.83 10.37 -11.02
C ILE A 196 -8.80 11.38 -10.42
N ALA A 197 -9.09 12.49 -11.12
CA ALA A 197 -10.07 13.48 -10.67
C ALA A 197 -11.46 12.88 -10.42
N ASN A 198 -11.96 12.04 -11.34
CA ASN A 198 -13.25 11.36 -11.20
C ASN A 198 -13.21 10.31 -10.09
N TYR A 199 -12.12 9.56 -9.98
CA TYR A 199 -11.92 8.59 -8.89
C TYR A 199 -11.92 9.28 -7.52
N THR A 200 -11.16 10.37 -7.36
CA THR A 200 -11.11 11.16 -6.12
C THR A 200 -12.46 11.79 -5.79
N LYS A 201 -13.23 12.22 -6.80
CA LYS A 201 -14.61 12.69 -6.59
C LYS A 201 -15.50 11.56 -6.05
N ALA A 202 -15.50 10.39 -6.68
CA ALA A 202 -16.27 9.22 -6.23
C ALA A 202 -15.82 8.71 -4.86
N LEU A 203 -14.53 8.80 -4.52
CA LEU A 203 -14.02 8.48 -3.19
C LEU A 203 -14.59 9.44 -2.13
N ARG A 204 -14.56 10.75 -2.39
CA ARG A 204 -15.14 11.76 -1.49
C ARG A 204 -16.64 11.59 -1.30
N GLU A 205 -17.38 11.32 -2.36
CA GLU A 205 -18.83 11.06 -2.29
C GLU A 205 -19.16 9.82 -1.45
N ARG A 206 -18.38 8.75 -1.58
CA ARG A 206 -18.50 7.55 -0.73
C ARG A 206 -18.24 7.87 0.74
N THR A 207 -17.16 8.57 1.06
CA THR A 207 -16.84 8.97 2.44
C THR A 207 -17.92 9.87 3.04
N ALA A 208 -18.46 10.82 2.27
CA ALA A 208 -19.54 11.71 2.71
C ALA A 208 -20.86 10.96 3.01
N THR A 209 -21.15 9.90 2.25
CA THR A 209 -22.38 9.09 2.41
C THR A 209 -22.31 8.19 3.65
N VAL A 210 -21.12 7.78 4.09
CA VAL A 210 -20.93 6.92 5.27
C VAL A 210 -21.10 7.69 6.59
N GLY A 211 -21.04 9.03 6.57
CA GLY A 211 -21.26 9.90 7.75
C GLY A 211 -20.21 9.74 8.86
N PRO A 212 -20.12 10.68 9.82
CA PRO A 212 -19.31 10.47 11.02
C PRO A 212 -19.92 9.30 11.79
N ARG A 213 -19.18 8.20 11.97
CA ARG A 213 -19.58 7.14 12.91
C ARG A 213 -19.77 7.79 14.28
N ALA A 214 -21.02 7.98 14.68
CA ALA A 214 -21.35 8.26 16.06
C ALA A 214 -20.76 7.12 16.91
N SER A 215 -20.00 7.48 17.95
CA SER A 215 -19.47 6.55 18.94
C SER A 215 -20.62 5.87 19.67
N GLY A 216 -21.15 4.79 19.07
CA GLY A 216 -22.22 3.97 19.60
C GLY A 216 -21.63 2.75 20.28
N THR A 217 -21.79 2.71 21.60
CA THR A 217 -21.60 1.54 22.48
C THR A 217 -22.11 0.24 21.86
N THR A 218 -21.22 -0.70 21.56
CA THR A 218 -21.60 -2.08 21.21
C THR A 218 -21.66 -2.93 22.47
N ALA A 219 -22.87 -3.07 23.01
CA ALA A 219 -23.24 -4.25 23.78
C ALA A 219 -23.53 -5.40 22.79
N ASP A 220 -22.73 -6.44 22.93
CA ASP A 220 -23.03 -7.87 22.74
C ASP A 220 -23.97 -8.28 21.59
N ARG A 221 -23.36 -8.77 20.49
CA ARG A 221 -23.92 -9.90 19.74
C ARG A 221 -22.82 -10.67 19.03
N ALA A 222 -22.64 -11.92 19.43
CA ALA A 222 -21.70 -12.89 18.87
C ALA A 222 -21.86 -13.04 17.34
N GLN A 223 -20.75 -12.85 16.62
CA GLN A 223 -20.59 -13.19 15.20
C GLN A 223 -19.31 -14.02 15.05
N GLY A 224 -19.40 -15.04 14.19
CA GLY A 224 -18.53 -16.21 14.13
C GLY A 224 -17.07 -15.96 13.67
N PRO A 225 -16.27 -17.04 13.56
CA PRO A 225 -14.80 -16.97 13.56
C PRO A 225 -14.14 -16.49 12.25
N GLY A 226 -14.86 -15.80 11.36
CA GLY A 226 -14.37 -15.43 10.02
C GLY A 226 -13.84 -14.00 9.84
N ASP A 227 -14.14 -13.08 10.75
CA ASP A 227 -14.02 -11.61 10.49
C ASP A 227 -12.93 -10.88 11.31
N ARG A 228 -11.89 -11.58 11.79
CA ARG A 228 -10.90 -11.00 12.74
C ARG A 228 -9.45 -10.92 12.26
N LEU A 229 -9.19 -10.62 10.99
CA LEU A 229 -7.79 -10.45 10.52
C LEU A 229 -7.41 -9.09 9.92
N SER A 230 -8.31 -8.12 9.79
CA SER A 230 -7.95 -6.86 9.08
C SER A 230 -8.07 -5.57 9.91
N PHE A 231 -8.28 -5.69 11.22
CA PHE A 231 -8.07 -4.59 12.16
C PHE A 231 -6.94 -5.00 13.08
N LEU A 232 -5.72 -4.52 12.82
CA LEU A 232 -4.67 -4.25 13.81
C LEU A 232 -3.38 -3.78 13.10
N ALA A 233 -3.29 -2.48 12.83
CA ALA A 233 -2.02 -1.77 12.86
C ALA A 233 -2.21 -0.50 13.70
N GLY A 234 -2.30 -0.72 15.02
CA GLY A 234 -2.53 0.33 16.01
C GLY A 234 -2.59 -0.22 17.45
N VAL A 235 -1.43 -0.68 17.94
CA VAL A 235 -1.03 -0.83 19.38
C VAL A 235 -1.76 -1.84 20.29
N ALA A 236 -1.02 -2.92 20.60
CA ALA A 236 -0.90 -3.68 21.86
C ALA A 236 -2.15 -4.14 22.67
N ALA A 237 -2.32 -5.46 22.82
CA ALA A 237 -2.18 -6.17 24.11
C ALA A 237 -2.43 -7.70 24.02
N ALA A 238 -1.43 -8.44 24.47
CA ALA A 238 -1.41 -9.71 25.22
C ALA A 238 -2.15 -10.98 24.73
N VAL A 239 -1.30 -11.97 24.45
CA VAL A 239 -1.53 -13.42 24.43
C VAL A 239 -1.80 -13.95 25.85
N ALA A 240 -2.64 -14.99 25.96
CA ALA A 240 -2.54 -15.96 27.04
C ALA A 240 -2.65 -17.40 26.49
N ALA A 241 -1.59 -18.18 26.76
CA ALA A 241 -1.47 -19.65 26.81
C ALA A 241 -1.88 -20.45 25.55
N GLY A 242 -1.09 -21.38 25.01
CA GLY A 242 -0.20 -22.33 25.66
C GLY A 242 -0.76 -23.74 25.47
N GLY A 243 -0.08 -24.56 24.66
CA GLY A 243 -0.12 -26.03 24.79
C GLY A 243 -1.10 -26.81 23.90
N PHE A 244 -0.51 -27.64 23.03
CA PHE A 244 -0.92 -29.01 22.66
C PHE A 244 -2.42 -29.35 22.50
N ALA A 245 -2.77 -29.87 21.31
CA ALA A 245 -3.06 -31.29 21.18
C ALA A 245 -3.14 -31.71 19.71
N ALA A 246 -2.26 -32.65 19.35
CA ALA A 246 -2.45 -33.54 18.22
C ALA A 246 -3.70 -34.42 18.48
N LEU A 247 -4.54 -34.59 17.47
CA LEU A 247 -5.35 -35.80 17.34
C LEU A 247 -5.38 -36.20 15.86
N ARG A 248 -4.42 -37.06 15.50
CA ARG A 248 -4.63 -38.06 14.46
C ARG A 248 -5.71 -39.01 14.98
N TYR A 249 -6.76 -39.23 14.20
CA TYR A 249 -7.45 -40.52 14.22
C TYR A 249 -7.49 -41.11 12.81
N ARG A 250 -7.10 -42.38 12.74
CA ARG A 250 -6.86 -43.19 11.55
C ARG A 250 -7.86 -44.35 11.58
N ARG A 251 -8.48 -44.61 10.43
CA ARG A 251 -8.92 -45.93 9.86
C ARG A 251 -10.29 -46.55 10.18
N GLY A 252 -10.83 -47.15 9.10
CA GLY A 252 -11.79 -48.28 9.01
C GLY A 252 -13.15 -47.81 8.49
N ARG A 253 -13.73 -48.19 7.34
CA ARG A 253 -13.83 -49.45 6.56
C ARG A 253 -14.32 -50.66 7.36
N THR A 254 -15.64 -50.89 7.32
CA THR A 254 -16.39 -52.16 7.19
C THR A 254 -17.85 -51.75 6.94
N ASP A 255 -18.39 -52.01 5.75
CA ASP A 255 -19.22 -53.18 5.37
C ASP A 255 -20.66 -53.17 5.88
N ARG A 256 -21.58 -53.24 4.90
CA ARG A 256 -22.90 -53.89 4.84
C ARG A 256 -23.86 -53.80 6.04
N HIS A 257 -25.10 -53.43 5.74
CA HIS A 257 -26.27 -54.12 6.28
C HIS A 257 -27.35 -54.31 5.20
N PRO A 258 -28.18 -55.37 5.32
CA PRO A 258 -29.09 -55.86 4.29
C PRO A 258 -30.47 -55.22 4.41
N SER A 259 -31.20 -55.26 3.31
CA SER A 259 -32.64 -55.47 3.22
C SER A 259 -32.90 -56.27 1.96
#